data_AF-A0A7S0AZT1-F1
#
_entry.id   AF-A0A7S0AZT1-F1
#
_cell.length_a   1.000
_cell.length_b   1.000
_cell.length_c   1.000
_cell.angle_alpha   90.00
_cell.angle_beta   90.00
_cell.angle_gamma   90.00
#
_symmetry.space_group_name_H-M   'P 1'
#
loop_
_entity.id
_entity.type
_entity.pdbx_description
1 polymer ?
#
loop_
_entity_poly.entity_id
_entity_poly.type
_entity_poly.pdbx_seq_one_letter_code
_entity_poly.pdbx_strand_id
1 'polypeptide(L)'
;ELSSNWGPYLNILEPTLQEAGLQNLQITFPRTNYRGHHTEVGYNGIVVSGANNWVRDVAIHNADSGIFCYGHANTLQNILLTSSRQSSSYNGVVGHHGITLGGRNNVVNGFDFKATFFHDLTVSNFVNGNVFANGRGVDLAIDHHKRGPFNNLFTSIDAGRGSRLFYSGGGQRLGKYAGTANVYWSIWAKNQLFPPSVDTFGAKGSWFVGIKSEVRSRSNSGWQAWERTDFADPMYPADLYKAQRKERGVTSQM
;
A
#
# COMPACT_ATOMS: atom_id res chain seq x y z
N GLU A 1 18.66 -15.72 5.11
CA GLU A 1 19.00 -17.01 4.48
C GLU A 1 17.80 -17.93 4.54
N LEU A 2 17.59 -18.77 3.52
CA LEU A 2 16.51 -19.76 3.49
C LEU A 2 17.07 -21.08 4.04
N SER A 3 16.48 -21.62 5.12
CA SER A 3 16.95 -22.89 5.69
C SER A 3 16.32 -24.08 4.99
N SER A 4 17.12 -25.07 4.58
CA SER A 4 16.63 -26.34 4.04
C SER A 4 15.78 -27.12 5.06
N ASN A 5 15.97 -26.89 6.35
CA ASN A 5 15.20 -27.53 7.43
C ASN A 5 13.73 -27.09 7.48
N TRP A 6 13.35 -26.04 6.74
CA TRP A 6 11.96 -25.60 6.63
C TRP A 6 11.16 -26.33 5.53
N GLY A 7 11.79 -27.27 4.82
CA GLY A 7 11.19 -27.97 3.69
C GLY A 7 10.82 -27.03 2.52
N PRO A 8 11.72 -26.13 2.08
CA PRO A 8 11.43 -25.26 0.96
C PRO A 8 11.30 -26.07 -0.32
N TYR A 9 10.41 -25.63 -1.21
CA TYR A 9 10.25 -26.19 -2.55
C TYR A 9 10.14 -25.06 -3.57
N LEU A 10 10.57 -25.34 -4.80
CA LEU A 10 10.46 -24.42 -5.92
C LEU A 10 9.11 -24.65 -6.59
N ASN A 11 8.35 -23.57 -6.79
CA ASN A 11 7.15 -23.58 -7.61
C ASN A 11 7.44 -22.89 -8.93
N ILE A 12 7.05 -23.54 -10.02
CA ILE A 12 6.98 -22.89 -11.32
C ILE A 12 5.79 -21.94 -11.29
N LEU A 13 6.00 -20.69 -11.68
CA LEU A 13 4.91 -19.74 -11.86
C LEU A 13 4.27 -19.99 -13.23
N GLU A 14 3.10 -20.62 -13.24
CA GLU A 14 2.32 -20.89 -14.46
C GLU A 14 1.02 -20.07 -14.45
N PRO A 15 1.07 -18.77 -14.81
CA PRO A 15 -0.11 -17.92 -14.77
C PRO A 15 -1.07 -18.29 -15.91
N THR A 16 -2.37 -18.35 -15.62
CA THR A 16 -3.41 -18.53 -16.66
C THR A 16 -3.64 -17.29 -17.51
N LEU A 17 -3.16 -16.13 -17.06
CA LEU A 17 -3.21 -14.85 -17.78
C LEU A 17 -1.91 -14.08 -17.56
N GLN A 18 -1.27 -13.67 -18.65
CA GLN A 18 -0.07 -12.83 -18.63
C GLN A 18 -0.03 -11.86 -19.79
N GLU A 19 0.77 -10.79 -19.64
CA GLU A 19 0.96 -9.77 -20.69
C GLU A 19 -0.35 -9.13 -21.16
N ALA A 20 -1.34 -9.04 -20.26
CA ALA A 20 -2.61 -8.39 -20.51
C ALA A 20 -2.71 -7.09 -19.70
N GLY A 21 -3.54 -6.15 -20.16
CA GLY A 21 -3.82 -4.99 -19.34
C GLY A 21 -5.06 -4.20 -19.70
N LEU A 22 -5.41 -3.32 -18.76
CA LEU A 22 -6.55 -2.42 -18.79
C LEU A 22 -6.01 -1.00 -18.65
N GLN A 23 -6.35 -0.11 -19.58
CA GLN A 23 -5.78 1.23 -19.59
C GLN A 23 -6.70 2.31 -20.16
N ASN A 24 -6.43 3.56 -19.79
CA ASN A 24 -7.05 4.77 -20.34
C ASN A 24 -8.58 4.79 -20.22
N LEU A 25 -9.11 4.50 -19.03
CA LEU A 25 -10.56 4.47 -18.82
C LEU A 25 -10.98 4.97 -17.43
N GLN A 26 -12.29 5.21 -17.31
CA GLN A 26 -12.93 5.47 -16.02
C GLN A 26 -14.06 4.47 -15.76
N ILE A 27 -14.08 3.91 -14.55
CA ILE A 27 -15.19 3.11 -14.02
C ILE A 27 -15.98 3.98 -13.05
N THR A 28 -17.29 4.12 -13.26
CA THR A 28 -18.17 4.91 -12.40
C THR A 28 -19.30 4.07 -11.85
N PHE A 29 -19.39 3.98 -10.53
CA PHE A 29 -20.49 3.31 -9.84
C PHE A 29 -21.59 4.28 -9.40
N PRO A 30 -22.83 3.80 -9.18
CA PRO A 30 -23.91 4.61 -8.63
C PRO A 30 -23.54 5.25 -7.29
N ARG A 31 -24.02 6.48 -7.07
CA ARG A 31 -23.83 7.19 -5.81
C ARG A 31 -24.78 6.67 -4.73
N THR A 32 -24.38 5.61 -4.04
CA THR A 32 -25.08 5.09 -2.86
C THR A 32 -24.31 5.41 -1.58
N ASN A 33 -24.98 5.53 -0.44
CA ASN A 33 -24.29 5.72 0.84
C ASN A 33 -23.51 4.46 1.21
N TYR A 34 -22.28 4.64 1.72
CA TYR A 34 -21.53 3.54 2.33
C TYR A 34 -22.02 3.32 3.77
N ARG A 35 -22.57 2.13 4.04
CA ARG A 35 -23.23 1.83 5.32
C ARG A 35 -22.27 1.38 6.44
N GLY A 36 -20.99 1.20 6.13
CA GLY A 36 -19.95 0.82 7.08
C GLY A 36 -19.22 -0.47 6.72
N HIS A 37 -18.29 -0.87 7.59
CA HIS A 37 -17.42 -2.03 7.38
C HIS A 37 -18.21 -3.32 7.18
N HIS A 38 -17.92 -4.06 6.10
CA HIS A 38 -18.59 -5.31 5.72
C HIS A 38 -20.07 -5.14 5.32
N THR A 39 -20.45 -3.97 4.83
CA THR A 39 -21.83 -3.68 4.38
C THR A 39 -21.90 -3.33 2.89
N GLU A 40 -20.83 -3.62 2.17
CA GLU A 40 -20.67 -3.30 0.75
C GLU A 40 -21.76 -3.99 -0.08
N VAL A 41 -22.23 -3.29 -1.12
CA VAL A 41 -23.20 -3.86 -2.08
C VAL A 41 -22.51 -4.52 -3.28
N GLY A 42 -21.19 -4.33 -3.39
CA GLY A 42 -20.34 -5.03 -4.36
C GLY A 42 -19.85 -4.17 -5.52
N TYR A 43 -19.79 -2.84 -5.35
CA TYR A 43 -19.22 -1.93 -6.35
C TYR A 43 -17.69 -2.04 -6.38
N ASN A 44 -17.19 -3.16 -6.90
CA ASN A 44 -15.78 -3.51 -6.97
C ASN A 44 -15.25 -3.24 -8.38
N GLY A 45 -14.21 -2.41 -8.50
CA GLY A 45 -13.68 -1.94 -9.78
C GLY A 45 -12.96 -3.02 -10.59
N ILE A 46 -11.73 -3.35 -10.18
CA ILE A 46 -10.84 -4.22 -10.97
C ILE A 46 -10.30 -5.35 -10.10
N VAL A 47 -10.24 -6.55 -10.67
CA VAL A 47 -9.50 -7.69 -10.10
C VAL A 47 -8.40 -8.10 -11.06
N VAL A 48 -7.17 -8.24 -10.56
CA VAL A 48 -6.01 -8.73 -11.30
C VAL A 48 -5.52 -10.02 -10.65
N SER A 49 -5.64 -11.15 -11.35
CA SER A 49 -5.30 -12.49 -10.81
C SER A 49 -4.13 -13.18 -11.52
N GLY A 50 -3.72 -12.70 -12.71
CA GLY A 50 -2.62 -13.27 -13.49
C GLY A 50 -1.23 -12.77 -13.07
N ALA A 51 -0.22 -12.99 -13.91
CA ALA A 51 1.11 -12.42 -13.70
C ALA A 51 1.59 -11.53 -14.85
N ASN A 52 2.50 -10.59 -14.58
CA ASN A 52 3.04 -9.67 -15.60
C ASN A 52 1.95 -8.89 -16.37
N ASN A 53 0.87 -8.52 -15.70
CA ASN A 53 -0.21 -7.71 -16.27
C ASN A 53 -0.09 -6.24 -15.86
N TRP A 54 -0.84 -5.36 -16.52
CA TRP A 54 -0.89 -3.95 -16.15
C TRP A 54 -2.30 -3.36 -16.01
N VAL A 55 -2.42 -2.39 -15.10
CA VAL A 55 -3.54 -1.45 -15.05
C VAL A 55 -2.95 -0.04 -15.11
N ARG A 56 -3.31 0.77 -16.11
CA ARG A 56 -2.64 2.08 -16.32
C ARG A 56 -3.61 3.20 -16.65
N ASP A 57 -3.44 4.36 -16.02
CA ASP A 57 -4.23 5.57 -16.33
C ASP A 57 -5.73 5.28 -16.18
N VAL A 58 -6.10 4.81 -14.98
CA VAL A 58 -7.47 4.39 -14.66
C VAL A 58 -8.03 5.23 -13.52
N ALA A 59 -9.24 5.74 -13.74
CA ALA A 59 -10.03 6.38 -12.69
C ALA A 59 -11.17 5.46 -12.22
N ILE A 60 -11.40 5.39 -10.92
CA ILE A 60 -12.55 4.68 -10.33
C ILE A 60 -13.32 5.64 -9.43
N HIS A 61 -14.61 5.84 -9.72
CA HIS A 61 -15.50 6.73 -8.99
C HIS A 61 -16.58 5.95 -8.23
N ASN A 62 -16.81 6.32 -6.97
CA ASN A 62 -17.86 5.76 -6.10
C ASN A 62 -17.76 4.25 -5.80
N ALA A 63 -16.55 3.69 -5.82
CA ALA A 63 -16.37 2.27 -5.53
C ALA A 63 -16.64 1.92 -4.06
N ASP A 64 -17.13 0.71 -3.82
CA ASP A 64 -16.96 0.02 -2.54
C ASP A 64 -15.51 -0.49 -2.43
N SER A 65 -14.99 -1.07 -3.52
CA SER A 65 -13.59 -1.45 -3.62
C SER A 65 -12.97 -1.03 -4.95
N GLY A 66 -11.78 -0.41 -4.92
CA GLY A 66 -11.08 0.03 -6.13
C GLY A 66 -10.47 -1.13 -6.90
N ILE A 67 -9.30 -1.61 -6.46
CA ILE A 67 -8.55 -2.66 -7.14
C ILE A 67 -8.12 -3.76 -6.16
N PHE A 68 -8.38 -5.01 -6.51
CA PHE A 68 -7.78 -6.18 -5.88
C PHE A 68 -6.76 -6.81 -6.83
N CYS A 69 -5.48 -6.76 -6.49
CA CYS A 69 -4.41 -7.42 -7.22
C CYS A 69 -3.94 -8.66 -6.45
N TYR A 70 -4.54 -9.81 -6.76
CA TYR A 70 -4.18 -11.11 -6.20
C TYR A 70 -3.04 -11.79 -6.95
N GLY A 71 -2.80 -11.37 -8.20
CA GLY A 71 -1.75 -11.86 -9.07
C GLY A 71 -0.33 -11.43 -8.67
N HIS A 72 0.67 -11.91 -9.40
CA HIS A 72 2.09 -11.68 -9.12
C HIS A 72 2.78 -10.82 -10.19
N ALA A 73 3.80 -10.04 -9.83
CA ALA A 73 4.60 -9.28 -10.79
C ALA A 73 3.79 -8.33 -11.72
N ASN A 74 2.63 -7.86 -11.26
CA ASN A 74 1.79 -6.92 -12.03
C ASN A 74 2.17 -5.46 -11.73
N THR A 75 1.89 -4.57 -12.69
CA THR A 75 2.12 -3.13 -12.56
C THR A 75 0.81 -2.35 -12.61
N LEU A 76 0.50 -1.61 -11.54
CA LEU A 76 -0.61 -0.67 -11.47
C LEU A 76 -0.03 0.74 -11.51
N GLN A 77 -0.44 1.57 -12.46
CA GLN A 77 0.18 2.87 -12.68
C GLN A 77 -0.86 3.96 -12.94
N ASN A 78 -0.65 5.12 -12.33
CA ASN A 78 -1.53 6.29 -12.46
C ASN A 78 -3.00 5.97 -12.16
N ILE A 79 -3.26 5.52 -10.93
CA ILE A 79 -4.60 5.14 -10.47
C ILE A 79 -5.26 6.30 -9.71
N LEU A 80 -6.43 6.75 -10.16
CA LEU A 80 -7.21 7.79 -9.50
C LEU A 80 -8.44 7.18 -8.81
N LEU A 81 -8.57 7.35 -7.50
CA LEU A 81 -9.78 6.99 -6.75
C LEU A 81 -10.51 8.25 -6.29
N THR A 82 -11.79 8.36 -6.64
CA THR A 82 -12.63 9.50 -6.25
C THR A 82 -13.99 9.02 -5.75
N SER A 83 -14.70 9.87 -5.01
CA SER A 83 -16.04 9.56 -4.57
C SER A 83 -16.85 10.83 -4.31
N SER A 84 -18.11 10.80 -4.68
CA SER A 84 -19.15 11.75 -4.26
C SER A 84 -20.09 11.13 -3.21
N ARG A 85 -19.85 9.88 -2.80
CA ARG A 85 -20.63 9.18 -1.76
C ARG A 85 -20.46 9.89 -0.43
N GLN A 86 -21.56 9.97 0.32
CA GLN A 86 -21.52 10.37 1.71
C GLN A 86 -21.23 9.14 2.57
N SER A 87 -20.57 9.38 3.69
CA SER A 87 -20.38 8.37 4.72
C SER A 87 -21.24 8.70 5.92
N SER A 88 -22.07 7.74 6.33
CA SER A 88 -22.83 7.82 7.58
C SER A 88 -22.12 7.08 8.73
N SER A 89 -20.90 6.59 8.52
CA SER A 89 -20.19 5.72 9.48
C SER A 89 -18.68 5.95 9.47
N TYR A 90 -18.04 5.76 10.62
CA TYR A 90 -16.59 5.60 10.78
C TYR A 90 -15.70 6.61 10.04
N ASN A 91 -15.38 7.75 10.66
CA ASN A 91 -14.33 8.69 10.21
C ASN A 91 -14.44 9.20 8.75
N GLY A 92 -15.62 9.14 8.13
CA GLY A 92 -15.84 9.68 6.78
C GLY A 92 -15.37 8.78 5.64
N VAL A 93 -15.13 7.49 5.89
CA VAL A 93 -14.73 6.53 4.84
C VAL A 93 -15.88 6.28 3.85
N VAL A 94 -15.58 6.19 2.56
CA VAL A 94 -16.60 6.10 1.49
C VAL A 94 -16.68 4.74 0.81
N GLY A 95 -15.86 3.79 1.26
CA GLY A 95 -15.75 2.45 0.71
C GLY A 95 -14.86 1.59 1.62
N HIS A 96 -14.73 0.32 1.26
CA HIS A 96 -14.01 -0.68 2.04
C HIS A 96 -12.54 -0.73 1.63
N HIS A 97 -12.21 -1.08 0.39
CA HIS A 97 -10.83 -1.25 -0.07
C HIS A 97 -10.45 -0.26 -1.18
N GLY A 98 -9.33 0.43 -1.06
CA GLY A 98 -8.78 1.25 -2.14
C GLY A 98 -8.04 0.37 -3.16
N ILE A 99 -6.76 0.12 -2.89
CA ILE A 99 -5.91 -0.81 -3.65
C ILE A 99 -5.41 -1.88 -2.68
N THR A 100 -5.71 -3.14 -2.97
CA THR A 100 -5.30 -4.29 -2.15
C THR A 100 -4.40 -5.22 -2.94
N LEU A 101 -3.21 -5.48 -2.42
CA LEU A 101 -2.28 -6.46 -2.94
C LEU A 101 -2.38 -7.75 -2.12
N GLY A 102 -2.92 -8.79 -2.76
CA GLY A 102 -2.92 -10.16 -2.25
C GLY A 102 -1.86 -11.06 -2.88
N GLY A 103 -1.20 -10.60 -3.96
CA GLY A 103 -0.06 -11.28 -4.54
C GLY A 103 1.29 -10.64 -4.19
N ARG A 104 2.33 -10.99 -4.95
CA ARG A 104 3.74 -10.71 -4.63
C ARG A 104 4.44 -10.01 -5.79
N ASN A 105 5.48 -9.26 -5.48
CA ASN A 105 6.32 -8.56 -6.47
C ASN A 105 5.53 -7.59 -7.38
N ASN A 106 4.36 -7.13 -6.93
CA ASN A 106 3.58 -6.15 -7.67
C ASN A 106 4.10 -4.74 -7.43
N VAL A 107 3.93 -3.86 -8.41
CA VAL A 107 4.31 -2.45 -8.32
C VAL A 107 3.07 -1.60 -8.51
N VAL A 108 2.79 -0.73 -7.55
CA VAL A 108 1.80 0.34 -7.67
C VAL A 108 2.57 1.65 -7.72
N ASN A 109 2.57 2.34 -8.86
CA ASN A 109 3.37 3.54 -9.09
C ASN A 109 2.52 4.68 -9.65
N GLY A 110 2.34 5.76 -8.88
CA GLY A 110 1.39 6.79 -9.26
C GLY A 110 -0.03 6.42 -8.83
N PHE A 111 -0.48 6.98 -7.71
CA PHE A 111 -1.86 6.87 -7.27
C PHE A 111 -2.33 8.16 -6.60
N ASP A 112 -3.62 8.47 -6.74
CA ASP A 112 -4.23 9.67 -6.16
C ASP A 112 -5.60 9.33 -5.56
N PHE A 113 -5.66 9.34 -4.23
CA PHE A 113 -6.87 9.06 -3.47
C PHE A 113 -7.53 10.38 -3.07
N LYS A 114 -8.56 10.80 -3.82
CA LYS A 114 -9.42 11.95 -3.48
C LYS A 114 -10.54 11.61 -2.49
N ALA A 115 -10.55 10.38 -1.99
CA ALA A 115 -11.46 9.91 -0.96
C ALA A 115 -10.75 8.87 -0.08
N THR A 116 -11.31 8.62 1.11
CA THR A 116 -10.74 7.67 2.08
C THR A 116 -11.53 6.37 2.08
N PHE A 117 -10.82 5.24 2.00
CA PHE A 117 -11.38 3.90 2.15
C PHE A 117 -11.09 3.38 3.56
N PHE A 118 -11.83 2.37 4.01
CA PHE A 118 -11.51 1.73 5.29
C PHE A 118 -10.09 1.14 5.28
N HIS A 119 -9.69 0.57 4.14
CA HIS A 119 -8.35 0.06 3.83
C HIS A 119 -7.83 0.73 2.54
N ASP A 120 -7.01 1.78 2.64
CA ASP A 120 -6.59 2.55 1.45
C ASP A 120 -5.54 1.78 0.60
N LEU A 121 -4.34 1.56 1.15
CA LEU A 121 -3.27 0.80 0.52
C LEU A 121 -3.04 -0.47 1.34
N THR A 122 -3.41 -1.63 0.80
CA THR A 122 -3.38 -2.88 1.57
C THR A 122 -2.30 -3.83 1.06
N VAL A 123 -1.52 -4.37 1.99
CA VAL A 123 -0.74 -5.59 1.81
C VAL A 123 -1.37 -6.69 2.67
N SER A 124 -1.84 -7.77 2.00
CA SER A 124 -2.61 -8.83 2.66
C SER A 124 -1.74 -9.90 3.33
N ASN A 125 -2.34 -11.02 3.70
CA ASN A 125 -1.73 -12.12 4.44
C ASN A 125 -0.44 -12.64 3.79
N PHE A 126 0.68 -12.57 4.51
CA PHE A 126 2.01 -13.07 4.08
C PHE A 126 2.53 -12.52 2.73
N VAL A 127 1.93 -11.47 2.19
CA VAL A 127 2.37 -10.90 0.91
C VAL A 127 3.67 -10.13 1.10
N ASN A 128 4.50 -10.16 0.06
CA ASN A 128 5.85 -9.62 0.10
C ASN A 128 6.36 -9.20 -1.26
N GLY A 129 7.44 -8.41 -1.25
CA GLY A 129 8.11 -7.91 -2.45
C GLY A 129 7.32 -6.84 -3.20
N ASN A 130 6.20 -6.36 -2.66
CA ASN A 130 5.39 -5.37 -3.33
C ASN A 130 5.93 -3.95 -3.11
N VAL A 131 5.65 -3.06 -4.06
CA VAL A 131 6.02 -1.65 -4.02
C VAL A 131 4.78 -0.79 -4.15
N PHE A 132 4.63 0.21 -3.28
CA PHE A 132 3.79 1.39 -3.50
C PHE A 132 4.69 2.62 -3.61
N ALA A 133 4.65 3.31 -4.75
CA ALA A 133 5.51 4.43 -5.08
C ALA A 133 4.76 5.63 -5.65
N ASN A 134 5.26 6.83 -5.39
CA ASN A 134 4.86 8.08 -6.04
C ASN A 134 3.36 8.37 -5.97
N GLY A 135 2.76 8.25 -4.79
CA GLY A 135 1.33 8.41 -4.63
C GLY A 135 0.94 9.43 -3.58
N ARG A 136 -0.33 9.78 -3.58
CA ARG A 136 -0.92 10.69 -2.61
C ARG A 136 -2.35 10.31 -2.24
N GLY A 137 -2.80 10.80 -1.08
CA GLY A 137 -4.20 10.74 -0.71
C GLY A 137 -4.60 11.82 0.26
N VAL A 138 -5.90 11.94 0.50
CA VAL A 138 -6.45 12.95 1.45
C VAL A 138 -6.12 12.62 2.91
N ASP A 139 -6.08 11.33 3.28
CA ASP A 139 -5.69 10.82 4.60
C ASP A 139 -5.46 9.30 4.51
N LEU A 140 -4.31 8.89 3.96
CA LEU A 140 -4.04 7.48 3.64
C LEU A 140 -3.85 6.61 4.89
N ALA A 141 -4.30 5.35 4.82
CA ALA A 141 -3.84 4.25 5.65
C ALA A 141 -3.06 3.21 4.84
N ILE A 142 -1.90 2.79 5.34
CA ILE A 142 -1.15 1.64 4.85
C ILE A 142 -1.53 0.43 5.71
N ASP A 143 -2.54 -0.30 5.23
CA ASP A 143 -3.10 -1.45 5.90
C ASP A 143 -2.23 -2.70 5.72
N HIS A 144 -1.65 -3.16 6.83
CA HIS A 144 -0.99 -4.45 6.91
C HIS A 144 -1.98 -5.45 7.49
N HIS A 145 -2.73 -6.11 6.60
CA HIS A 145 -3.98 -6.79 6.94
C HIS A 145 -3.79 -8.15 7.63
N LYS A 146 -3.01 -8.17 8.72
CA LYS A 146 -2.64 -9.33 9.53
C LYS A 146 -1.78 -10.37 8.81
N ARG A 147 -1.40 -11.40 9.58
CA ARG A 147 -0.49 -12.50 9.14
C ARG A 147 0.83 -11.99 8.55
N GLY A 148 1.33 -10.89 9.12
CA GLY A 148 2.66 -10.36 8.91
C GLY A 148 3.19 -10.28 7.47
N PRO A 149 2.53 -9.58 6.52
CA PRO A 149 3.17 -9.09 5.29
C PRO A 149 4.53 -8.44 5.57
N PHE A 150 5.53 -8.76 4.76
CA PHE A 150 6.95 -8.45 4.99
C PHE A 150 7.66 -8.08 3.69
N ASN A 151 8.84 -7.47 3.74
CA ASN A 151 9.61 -7.10 2.54
C ASN A 151 8.81 -6.25 1.52
N ASN A 152 7.90 -5.39 1.96
CA ASN A 152 7.22 -4.45 1.07
C ASN A 152 7.84 -3.05 1.18
N LEU A 153 7.83 -2.30 0.08
CA LEU A 153 8.36 -0.94 -0.01
C LEU A 153 7.22 0.06 -0.20
N PHE A 154 7.19 1.09 0.65
CA PHE A 154 6.32 2.26 0.53
C PHE A 154 7.22 3.48 0.39
N THR A 155 7.23 4.14 -0.77
CA THR A 155 8.21 5.18 -1.07
C THR A 155 7.61 6.39 -1.79
N SER A 156 8.07 7.60 -1.44
CA SER A 156 7.63 8.84 -2.12
C SER A 156 6.11 9.02 -2.04
N ILE A 157 5.57 9.14 -0.82
CA ILE A 157 4.12 9.16 -0.57
C ILE A 157 3.72 10.41 0.23
N ASP A 158 2.74 11.13 -0.29
CA ASP A 158 1.99 12.15 0.46
C ASP A 158 0.77 11.49 1.12
N ALA A 159 0.86 11.26 2.44
CA ALA A 159 -0.22 10.64 3.21
C ALA A 159 -1.40 11.60 3.50
N GLY A 160 -1.33 12.85 3.05
CA GLY A 160 -2.37 13.85 3.24
C GLY A 160 -2.41 14.34 4.69
N ARG A 161 -3.56 14.20 5.35
CA ARG A 161 -3.70 14.59 6.77
C ARG A 161 -2.76 13.78 7.67
N GLY A 162 -2.58 12.49 7.42
CA GLY A 162 -1.66 11.62 8.18
C GLY A 162 -2.17 11.19 9.54
N SER A 163 -3.49 11.18 9.76
CA SER A 163 -4.08 10.75 11.05
C SER A 163 -4.23 9.24 11.17
N ARG A 164 -4.06 8.48 10.08
CA ARG A 164 -4.35 7.05 10.01
C ARG A 164 -3.32 6.23 9.25
N LEU A 165 -2.11 6.77 9.03
CA LEU A 165 -1.11 6.15 8.15
C LEU A 165 -0.81 4.69 8.51
N PHE A 166 -0.75 4.36 9.80
CA PHE A 166 -0.47 3.00 10.28
C PHE A 166 -1.72 2.30 10.83
N TYR A 167 -2.92 2.77 10.48
CA TYR A 167 -4.14 2.06 10.83
C TYR A 167 -4.21 0.80 9.97
N SER A 168 -4.36 -0.35 10.61
CA SER A 168 -4.44 -1.64 9.95
C SER A 168 -5.59 -2.45 10.52
N GLY A 169 -6.27 -3.21 9.66
CA GLY A 169 -7.39 -4.06 10.02
C GLY A 169 -7.05 -5.55 10.03
N GLY A 170 -8.06 -6.36 9.75
CA GLY A 170 -7.99 -7.81 9.85
C GLY A 170 -8.40 -8.35 11.22
N GLY A 171 -8.72 -9.63 11.25
CA GLY A 171 -9.23 -10.30 12.44
C GLY A 171 -8.26 -10.27 13.62
N GLN A 172 -8.78 -10.05 14.83
CA GLN A 172 -7.99 -9.90 16.06
C GLN A 172 -7.06 -11.10 16.35
N ARG A 173 -7.47 -12.32 15.95
CA ARG A 173 -6.75 -13.58 16.19
C ARG A 173 -5.81 -13.99 15.05
N LEU A 174 -5.58 -13.13 14.06
CA LEU A 174 -4.76 -13.44 12.88
C LEU A 174 -3.28 -13.03 13.04
N GLY A 175 -2.85 -12.77 14.26
CA GLY A 175 -1.47 -12.41 14.60
C GLY A 175 -1.14 -10.93 14.46
N LYS A 176 0.13 -10.63 14.21
CA LYS A 176 0.62 -9.26 14.04
C LYS A 176 0.22 -8.69 12.68
N TYR A 177 0.15 -7.37 12.59
CA TYR A 177 -0.18 -6.65 11.36
C TYR A 177 0.93 -6.80 10.34
N ALA A 178 2.18 -6.54 10.72
CA ALA A 178 3.33 -6.58 9.82
C ALA A 178 4.38 -7.63 10.21
N GLY A 179 5.09 -8.17 9.22
CA GLY A 179 6.33 -8.92 9.40
C GLY A 179 7.54 -7.98 9.43
N THR A 180 8.72 -8.53 9.17
CA THR A 180 9.98 -7.78 9.17
C THR A 180 10.25 -7.10 7.82
N ALA A 181 11.25 -6.21 7.79
CA ALA A 181 11.83 -5.65 6.58
C ALA A 181 10.85 -4.97 5.61
N ASN A 182 9.71 -4.50 6.13
CA ASN A 182 8.95 -3.46 5.42
C ASN A 182 9.73 -2.16 5.47
N VAL A 183 9.72 -1.40 4.38
CA VAL A 183 10.46 -0.16 4.24
C VAL A 183 9.49 0.97 3.96
N TYR A 184 9.52 1.99 4.81
CA TYR A 184 8.76 3.22 4.69
C TYR A 184 9.77 4.35 4.44
N TRP A 185 9.76 4.91 3.24
CA TRP A 185 10.81 5.78 2.73
C TRP A 185 10.23 7.06 2.15
N SER A 186 10.65 8.23 2.62
CA SER A 186 10.12 9.51 2.12
C SER A 186 8.59 9.59 2.19
N ILE A 187 8.01 9.40 3.38
CA ILE A 187 6.57 9.56 3.58
C ILE A 187 6.32 10.82 4.40
N TRP A 188 5.50 11.71 3.86
CA TRP A 188 5.16 12.98 4.50
C TRP A 188 3.64 13.15 4.66
N ALA A 189 3.26 14.00 5.61
CA ALA A 189 1.88 14.36 5.87
C ALA A 189 1.82 15.75 6.51
N LYS A 190 0.61 16.30 6.62
CA LYS A 190 0.33 17.54 7.36
C LYS A 190 0.59 17.35 8.86
N ASN A 191 0.05 16.27 9.43
CA ASN A 191 0.31 15.90 10.81
C ASN A 191 1.67 15.23 10.94
N GLN A 192 2.22 15.27 12.15
CA GLN A 192 3.36 14.43 12.50
C GLN A 192 2.94 12.96 12.45
N LEU A 193 3.84 12.14 11.90
CA LEU A 193 3.68 10.71 11.77
C LEU A 193 4.44 10.03 12.90
N PHE A 194 3.88 8.97 13.46
CA PHE A 194 4.52 8.20 14.51
C PHE A 194 4.58 6.74 14.06
N PRO A 195 5.77 6.17 13.84
CA PRO A 195 5.91 4.74 13.61
C PRO A 195 5.21 3.94 14.72
N PRO A 196 4.47 2.87 14.38
CA PRO A 196 3.70 2.12 15.34
C PRO A 196 4.61 1.30 16.27
N SER A 197 4.15 0.84 17.43
CA SER A 197 4.97 0.01 18.33
C SER A 197 5.25 -1.38 17.73
N VAL A 198 6.48 -1.88 17.85
CA VAL A 198 6.81 -3.27 17.44
C VAL A 198 6.05 -4.32 18.25
N ASP A 199 5.67 -4.02 19.48
CA ASP A 199 4.97 -5.00 20.33
C ASP A 199 3.59 -5.32 19.76
N THR A 200 2.89 -4.31 19.23
CA THR A 200 1.52 -4.42 18.75
C THR A 200 1.42 -4.50 17.23
N PHE A 201 2.38 -3.93 16.49
CA PHE A 201 2.29 -3.81 15.03
C PHE A 201 2.96 -4.96 14.29
N GLY A 202 4.25 -5.23 14.56
CA GLY A 202 5.00 -6.17 13.70
C GLY A 202 6.25 -6.80 14.32
N ALA A 203 7.04 -7.50 13.49
CA ALA A 203 8.33 -8.02 13.92
C ALA A 203 9.42 -6.95 13.79
N LYS A 204 10.49 -7.02 14.60
CA LYS A 204 11.65 -6.11 14.49
C LYS A 204 12.26 -6.14 13.07
N GLY A 205 12.86 -5.04 12.65
CA GLY A 205 13.65 -4.97 11.41
C GLY A 205 12.98 -4.29 10.21
N SER A 206 11.83 -3.63 10.38
CA SER A 206 11.33 -2.66 9.40
C SER A 206 12.07 -1.32 9.52
N TRP A 207 12.09 -0.58 8.41
CA TRP A 207 12.87 0.64 8.22
C TRP A 207 11.96 1.83 7.99
N PHE A 208 12.17 2.91 8.74
CA PHE A 208 11.40 4.15 8.63
C PHE A 208 12.39 5.30 8.35
N VAL A 209 12.46 5.75 7.10
CA VAL A 209 13.49 6.71 6.65
C VAL A 209 12.84 7.96 6.07
N GLY A 210 13.22 9.12 6.60
CA GLY A 210 12.70 10.43 6.20
C GLY A 210 11.20 10.57 6.36
N ILE A 211 10.70 10.04 7.48
CA ILE A 211 9.34 10.27 7.92
C ILE A 211 9.31 11.51 8.80
N LYS A 212 8.33 12.39 8.60
CA LYS A 212 8.12 13.56 9.45
C LYS A 212 7.56 13.14 10.80
N SER A 213 8.42 12.78 11.73
CA SER A 213 8.06 12.33 13.08
C SER A 213 8.78 13.12 14.17
N GLU A 214 8.22 13.18 15.38
CA GLU A 214 8.92 13.59 16.61
C GLU A 214 9.57 12.39 17.31
N VAL A 215 10.20 11.49 16.57
CA VAL A 215 10.87 10.36 17.22
C VAL A 215 12.13 10.92 17.90
N ARG A 216 12.00 11.36 19.16
CA ARG A 216 13.14 11.23 20.06
C ARG A 216 13.52 9.76 19.97
N SER A 217 14.70 9.48 19.43
CA SER A 217 15.31 8.16 19.22
C SER A 217 15.13 7.28 20.46
N ARG A 218 13.94 6.73 20.65
CA ARG A 218 13.67 5.74 21.67
C ARG A 218 14.18 4.47 21.05
N SER A 219 15.42 4.15 21.40
CA SER A 219 16.13 2.90 21.19
C SER A 219 15.34 1.61 21.51
N ASN A 220 14.09 1.72 21.98
CA ASN A 220 13.24 0.63 22.43
C ASN A 220 12.10 0.27 21.46
N SER A 221 11.96 0.89 20.29
CA SER A 221 10.89 0.52 19.34
C SER A 221 11.21 -0.69 18.48
N GLY A 222 12.44 -1.22 18.50
CA GLY A 222 12.83 -2.38 17.66
C GLY A 222 12.86 -2.12 16.15
N TRP A 223 12.60 -0.87 15.74
CA TRP A 223 12.70 -0.40 14.37
C TRP A 223 14.04 0.27 14.09
N GLN A 224 14.43 0.29 12.81
CA GLN A 224 15.48 1.19 12.36
C GLN A 224 14.82 2.46 11.80
N ALA A 225 15.11 3.61 12.40
CA ALA A 225 14.48 4.87 12.04
C ALA A 225 15.52 5.97 11.82
N TRP A 226 15.38 6.71 10.72
CA TRP A 226 16.13 7.93 10.44
C TRP A 226 15.16 9.06 10.21
N GLU A 227 15.14 9.96 11.16
CA GLU A 227 14.33 11.16 11.09
C GLU A 227 14.95 12.24 10.24
N ARG A 228 14.05 13.08 9.77
CA ARG A 228 14.41 14.32 9.14
C ARG A 228 13.63 15.43 9.82
N THR A 229 14.33 16.46 10.26
CA THR A 229 13.73 17.61 10.96
C THR A 229 13.35 18.73 10.01
N ASP A 230 13.96 18.78 8.83
CA ASP A 230 13.70 19.76 7.79
C ASP A 230 13.19 19.08 6.50
N PHE A 231 11.95 19.37 6.12
CA PHE A 231 11.31 18.89 4.88
C PHE A 231 11.30 19.93 3.77
N ALA A 232 12.04 21.05 3.92
CA ALA A 232 12.13 22.09 2.91
C ALA A 232 12.73 21.56 1.59
N ASP A 233 13.78 20.72 1.68
CA ASP A 233 14.30 20.00 0.52
C ASP A 233 13.61 18.63 0.36
N PRO A 234 13.55 18.03 -0.84
CA PRO A 234 13.13 16.65 -0.99
C PRO A 234 14.19 15.68 -0.45
N MET A 235 13.77 14.58 0.16
CA MET A 235 14.69 13.51 0.57
C MET A 235 15.39 12.92 -0.65
N TYR A 236 16.65 12.48 -0.54
CA TYR A 236 17.39 11.91 -1.67
C TYR A 236 17.89 10.47 -1.39
N PRO A 237 17.60 9.52 -2.30
CA PRO A 237 16.58 9.61 -3.34
C PRO A 237 15.17 9.76 -2.74
N ALA A 238 14.29 10.54 -3.37
CA ALA A 238 12.90 10.69 -2.90
C ALA A 238 12.11 9.39 -3.12
N ASP A 239 12.34 8.77 -4.28
CA ASP A 239 11.77 7.49 -4.67
C ASP A 239 12.88 6.44 -4.70
N LEU A 240 12.91 5.60 -3.66
CA LEU A 240 13.88 4.51 -3.54
C LEU A 240 13.72 3.47 -4.65
N TYR A 241 12.49 3.17 -5.06
CA TYR A 241 12.23 2.20 -6.12
C TYR A 241 12.83 2.68 -7.45
N LYS A 242 12.59 3.95 -7.81
CA LYS A 242 13.19 4.55 -9.01
C LYS A 242 14.71 4.60 -8.92
N ALA A 243 15.28 4.94 -7.77
CA ALA A 243 16.73 4.95 -7.57
C ALA A 243 17.35 3.56 -7.76
N GLN A 244 16.76 2.53 -7.15
CA GLN A 244 17.21 1.14 -7.30
C GLN A 244 17.11 0.65 -8.74
N ARG A 245 16.03 0.99 -9.47
CA ARG A 245 15.92 0.67 -10.90
C ARG A 245 17.03 1.32 -11.72
N LYS A 246 17.31 2.60 -11.46
CA LYS A 246 18.40 3.34 -12.13
C LYS A 246 19.76 2.69 -11.87
N GLU A 247 20.04 2.33 -10.62
CA GLU A 247 21.28 1.64 -10.24
C GLU A 247 21.44 0.28 -10.94
N ARG A 248 20.33 -0.44 -11.15
CA ARG A 248 20.28 -1.70 -11.89
C ARG A 248 20.30 -1.53 -13.42
N GLY A 249 20.50 -0.32 -13.94
CA GLY A 249 20.52 -0.03 -15.38
C GLY A 249 19.15 -0.12 -16.06
N VAL A 250 18.06 -0.18 -15.30
CA VAL A 250 16.69 -0.21 -15.85
C VAL A 250 16.23 1.23 -16.10
N THR A 251 16.47 1.74 -17.30
CA THR A 251 16.00 3.06 -17.74
C THR A 251 14.56 2.99 -18.25
N SER A 252 13.74 3.98 -17.87
CA SER A 252 12.28 4.03 -18.06
C SER A 252 11.80 3.76 -19.49
N GLN A 253 11.19 2.59 -19.69
CA GLN A 253 9.99 2.39 -20.51
C GLN A 253 9.03 1.56 -19.63
N MET A 254 7.74 1.92 -19.63
CA MET A 254 6.67 1.59 -18.66
C MET A 254 6.52 2.60 -17.53
#